data_AF-A0A2V8DTP6-F1
#
_entry.id   AF-A0A2V8DTP6-F1
#
_cell.length_a   1.000
_cell.length_b   1.000
_cell.length_c   1.000
_cell.angle_alpha   90.00
_cell.angle_beta   90.00
_cell.angle_gamma   90.00
#
_symmetry.space_group_name_H-M   'P 1'
#
loop_
_entity.id
_entity.type
_entity.pdbx_description
1 polymer ?
#
loop_
_entity_poly.entity_id
_entity_poly.type
_entity_poly.pdbx_seq_one_letter_code
_entity_poly.pdbx_strand_id
1 'polypeptide(L)'
;MAILSIGMFSWALVAIFAFSAATQSTLLSVEDIQKQLAADLQGKVLTLRAFAKSSHLEFDENSQPKKQFEFGSWTVYSQFVVKKISVTASRLRISGNRIIHHYDRKANALIASPSDMTVDLDVDIKKAADISAGLPKIFAGKEGLLPYVPSYWQQYLSGKKDEPPAPDPSTSVKTVRVGGNLMGSKIIKQVI
;
A
#
# COMPACT_ATOMS: atom_id res chain seq x y z
N MET A 1 -75.08 9.23 -56.16
CA MET A 1 -74.15 8.17 -56.61
C MET A 1 -72.77 8.49 -56.03
N ALA A 2 -72.14 7.50 -55.38
CA ALA A 2 -70.79 7.46 -54.80
C ALA A 2 -70.50 8.23 -53.49
N ILE A 3 -69.77 7.53 -52.61
CA ILE A 3 -69.50 7.70 -51.16
C ILE A 3 -68.07 8.27 -50.95
N LEU A 4 -67.74 8.64 -49.70
CA LEU A 4 -66.41 8.77 -49.03
C LEU A 4 -66.06 10.21 -48.59
N SER A 5 -65.48 10.51 -47.43
CA SER A 5 -65.05 9.74 -46.25
C SER A 5 -64.77 10.74 -45.11
N ILE A 6 -64.91 10.30 -43.86
CA ILE A 6 -64.58 11.03 -42.63
C ILE A 6 -63.05 11.10 -42.44
N GLY A 7 -62.56 12.21 -41.91
CA GLY A 7 -61.30 12.29 -41.15
C GLY A 7 -60.68 13.70 -41.20
N MET A 8 -60.04 14.25 -40.19
CA MET A 8 -59.71 13.85 -38.81
C MET A 8 -59.22 15.15 -38.15
N PHE A 9 -59.64 15.41 -36.91
CA PHE A 9 -59.05 16.44 -36.04
C PHE A 9 -57.54 16.15 -35.88
N SER A 10 -56.68 17.15 -36.08
CA SER A 10 -55.26 17.03 -35.72
C SER A 10 -54.84 18.22 -34.85
N TRP A 11 -54.95 18.01 -33.54
CA TRP A 11 -54.45 18.86 -32.47
C TRP A 11 -52.93 18.65 -32.40
N ALA A 12 -52.14 19.68 -32.72
CA ALA A 12 -50.68 19.60 -32.57
C ALA A 12 -50.31 19.75 -31.08
N LEU A 13 -50.02 18.62 -30.44
CA LEU A 13 -49.52 18.51 -29.08
C LEU A 13 -48.01 18.82 -29.06
N VAL A 14 -47.63 19.91 -28.40
CA VAL A 14 -46.23 20.24 -28.08
C VAL A 14 -45.80 19.35 -26.92
N ALA A 15 -45.02 18.31 -27.18
CA ALA A 15 -44.40 17.47 -26.15
C ALA A 15 -43.06 18.09 -25.71
N ILE A 16 -43.08 18.81 -24.58
CA ILE A 16 -41.86 19.22 -23.87
C ILE A 16 -41.34 18.00 -23.10
N PHE A 17 -40.36 17.30 -23.67
CA PHE A 17 -39.58 16.31 -22.93
C PHE A 17 -38.57 17.04 -22.03
N ALA A 18 -38.99 17.37 -20.81
CA ALA A 18 -38.07 17.75 -19.74
C ALA A 18 -37.29 16.50 -19.31
N PHE A 19 -36.12 16.27 -19.91
CA PHE A 19 -35.17 15.25 -19.47
C PHE A 19 -34.49 15.74 -18.19
N SER A 20 -35.16 15.62 -17.06
CA SER A 20 -34.54 15.79 -15.74
C SER A 20 -33.55 14.65 -15.56
N ALA A 21 -32.27 14.91 -15.85
CA ALA A 21 -31.16 14.08 -15.43
C ALA A 21 -31.07 14.14 -13.89
N ALA A 22 -31.87 13.31 -13.22
CA ALA A 22 -31.71 13.03 -11.81
C ALA A 22 -30.38 12.28 -11.65
N THR A 23 -29.33 13.00 -11.28
CA THR A 23 -28.08 12.40 -10.80
C THR A 23 -28.39 11.66 -9.50
N GLN A 24 -28.72 10.37 -9.62
CA GLN A 24 -28.85 9.49 -8.46
C GLN A 24 -27.46 9.25 -7.91
N SER A 25 -27.11 10.03 -6.90
CA SER A 25 -25.97 9.74 -6.03
C SER A 25 -26.26 8.43 -5.30
N THR A 26 -25.86 7.30 -5.88
CA THR A 26 -25.88 6.01 -5.17
C THR A 26 -24.96 6.13 -3.96
N LEU A 27 -25.56 6.24 -2.78
CA LEU A 27 -24.85 6.10 -1.52
C LEU A 27 -24.40 4.64 -1.43
N LEU A 28 -23.11 4.38 -1.69
CA LEU A 28 -22.52 3.06 -1.47
C LEU A 28 -22.65 2.70 0.01
N SER A 29 -23.18 1.51 0.28
CA SER A 29 -23.27 1.01 1.65
C SER A 29 -21.86 0.66 2.18
N VAL A 30 -21.70 0.62 3.50
CA VAL A 30 -20.45 0.15 4.15
C VAL A 30 -20.07 -1.25 3.67
N GLU A 31 -21.06 -2.10 3.43
CA GLU A 31 -20.84 -3.46 2.92
C GLU A 31 -20.27 -3.45 1.50
N ASP A 32 -20.80 -2.60 0.61
CA ASP A 32 -20.30 -2.47 -0.77
C ASP A 32 -18.86 -1.95 -0.78
N ILE A 33 -18.56 -0.98 0.07
CA ILE A 33 -17.20 -0.45 0.24
C ILE A 33 -16.24 -1.54 0.74
N GLN A 34 -16.65 -2.32 1.74
CA GLN A 34 -15.84 -3.42 2.23
C GLN A 34 -15.59 -4.46 1.14
N LYS A 35 -16.63 -4.85 0.38
CA LYS A 35 -16.51 -5.80 -0.74
C LYS A 35 -15.53 -5.28 -1.80
N GLN A 36 -15.65 -4.01 -2.17
CA GLN A 36 -14.75 -3.39 -3.15
C GLN A 36 -13.30 -3.38 -2.65
N LEU A 37 -13.06 -2.93 -1.41
CA LEU A 37 -11.71 -2.91 -0.84
C LEU A 37 -11.13 -4.32 -0.70
N ALA A 38 -11.94 -5.30 -0.32
CA ALA A 38 -11.51 -6.70 -0.26
C ALA A 38 -11.11 -7.21 -1.65
N ALA A 39 -11.91 -6.96 -2.68
CA ALA A 39 -11.56 -7.32 -4.06
C ALA A 39 -10.27 -6.61 -4.53
N ASP A 40 -10.08 -5.36 -4.14
CA ASP A 40 -8.96 -4.54 -4.60
C ASP A 40 -7.65 -4.81 -3.86
N LEU A 41 -7.68 -5.30 -2.62
CA LEU A 41 -6.49 -5.33 -1.76
C LEU A 41 -6.23 -6.68 -1.11
N GLN A 42 -7.24 -7.53 -0.89
CA GLN A 42 -7.05 -8.80 -0.20
C GLN A 42 -6.14 -9.72 -1.02
N GLY A 43 -5.15 -10.33 -0.35
CA GLY A 43 -4.11 -11.15 -0.98
C GLY A 43 -3.00 -10.34 -1.67
N LYS A 44 -3.11 -9.01 -1.79
CA LYS A 44 -2.07 -8.16 -2.36
C LYS A 44 -1.05 -7.75 -1.32
N VAL A 45 0.14 -7.37 -1.81
CA VAL A 45 1.20 -6.80 -0.99
C VAL A 45 1.02 -5.30 -0.91
N LEU A 46 0.98 -4.76 0.31
CA LEU A 46 1.01 -3.33 0.58
C LEU A 46 2.35 -2.92 1.15
N THR A 47 2.80 -1.72 0.79
CA THR A 47 4.05 -1.13 1.28
C THR A 47 3.73 0.06 2.17
N LEU A 48 4.10 -0.02 3.45
CA LEU A 48 4.00 1.08 4.42
C LEU A 48 5.16 2.05 4.22
N ARG A 49 4.86 3.35 4.23
CA ARG A 49 5.91 4.40 4.16
C ARG A 49 6.71 4.50 5.46
N ALA A 50 6.07 4.22 6.59
CA ALA A 50 6.62 4.50 7.92
C ALA A 50 7.42 3.34 8.54
N PHE A 51 7.60 2.20 7.86
CA PHE A 51 8.39 1.04 8.31
C PHE A 51 8.23 0.68 9.80
N ALA A 52 7.04 0.85 10.35
CA ALA A 52 6.82 0.83 11.78
C ALA A 52 6.93 -0.60 12.33
N LYS A 53 7.66 -0.77 13.43
CA LYS A 53 7.90 -2.07 14.09
C LYS A 53 6.67 -2.67 14.76
N SER A 54 5.70 -1.83 15.10
CA SER A 54 4.51 -2.27 15.83
C SER A 54 3.69 -3.28 15.02
N SER A 55 3.09 -4.23 15.74
CA SER A 55 2.05 -5.13 15.21
C SER A 55 0.68 -4.45 15.14
N HIS A 56 0.50 -3.32 15.81
CA HIS A 56 -0.74 -2.56 15.78
C HIS A 56 -0.46 -1.09 15.47
N LEU A 57 -1.02 -0.59 14.38
CA LEU A 57 -0.82 0.75 13.85
C LEU A 57 -2.17 1.47 13.78
N GLU A 58 -2.28 2.57 14.50
CA GLU A 58 -3.51 3.35 14.60
C GLU A 58 -3.31 4.71 13.94
N PHE A 59 -4.21 5.05 13.02
CA PHE A 59 -4.22 6.31 12.29
C PHE A 59 -5.52 7.06 12.52
N ASP A 60 -5.44 8.38 12.65
CA ASP A 60 -6.60 9.26 12.73
C ASP A 60 -7.24 9.47 11.35
N GLU A 61 -8.33 10.25 11.30
CA GLU A 61 -9.05 10.58 10.07
C GLU A 61 -8.20 11.33 9.02
N ASN A 62 -7.08 11.93 9.41
CA ASN A 62 -6.15 12.63 8.53
C ASN A 62 -5.03 11.70 8.04
N SER A 63 -5.08 10.43 8.42
CA SER A 63 -4.06 9.40 8.18
C SER A 63 -2.74 9.68 8.91
N GLN A 64 -2.81 10.37 10.05
CA GLN A 64 -1.67 10.60 10.93
C GLN A 64 -1.61 9.54 12.04
N PRO A 65 -0.42 9.08 12.44
CA PRO A 65 -0.28 8.16 13.56
C PRO A 65 -0.87 8.73 14.86
N LYS A 66 -1.75 7.98 15.53
CA LYS A 66 -2.31 8.37 16.84
C LYS A 66 -1.30 8.19 17.98
N LYS A 67 -0.30 7.33 17.76
CA LYS A 67 0.80 7.05 18.69
C LYS A 67 2.11 7.10 17.93
N GLN A 68 3.17 7.51 18.61
CA GLN A 68 4.52 7.32 18.09
C GLN A 68 4.84 5.83 18.02
N PHE A 69 5.57 5.42 17.00
CA PHE A 69 6.08 4.07 16.84
C PHE A 69 7.56 4.11 16.53
N GLU A 70 8.26 3.03 16.87
CA GLU A 70 9.64 2.84 16.45
C GLU A 70 9.71 2.46 14.97
N PHE A 71 10.65 3.08 14.26
CA PHE A 71 11.01 2.71 12.90
C PHE A 71 11.88 1.45 12.90
N GLY A 72 11.63 0.56 11.95
CA GLY A 72 12.39 -0.66 11.76
C GLY A 72 13.07 -0.72 10.39
N SER A 73 13.80 -1.80 10.16
CA SER A 73 14.36 -2.06 8.83
C SER A 73 13.26 -2.22 7.79
N TRP A 74 13.44 -1.58 6.64
CA TRP A 74 12.55 -1.75 5.50
C TRP A 74 12.47 -3.23 5.06
N THR A 75 13.53 -4.02 5.26
CA THR A 75 13.52 -5.44 4.89
C THR A 75 12.51 -6.26 5.67
N VAL A 76 12.03 -5.79 6.84
CA VAL A 76 11.10 -6.54 7.70
C VAL A 76 9.76 -5.83 7.85
N TYR A 77 9.77 -4.50 7.99
CA TYR A 77 8.59 -3.74 8.44
C TYR A 77 7.96 -2.88 7.34
N SER A 78 8.44 -2.99 6.10
CA SER A 78 7.90 -2.18 5.01
C SER A 78 6.70 -2.81 4.33
N GLN A 79 6.62 -4.13 4.25
CA GLN A 79 5.61 -4.81 3.46
C GLN A 79 4.85 -5.85 4.25
N PHE A 80 3.60 -6.07 3.84
CA PHE A 80 2.78 -7.17 4.32
C PHE A 80 1.79 -7.60 3.26
N VAL A 81 1.40 -8.88 3.29
CA VAL A 81 0.31 -9.41 2.50
C VAL A 81 -1.00 -9.23 3.25
N VAL A 82 -1.98 -8.58 2.61
CA VAL A 82 -3.30 -8.36 3.21
C VAL A 82 -4.03 -9.69 3.32
N LYS A 83 -4.47 -10.02 4.54
CA LYS A 83 -5.28 -11.21 4.81
C LYS A 83 -6.75 -10.88 5.01
N LYS A 84 -7.04 -9.76 5.65
CA LYS A 84 -8.42 -9.37 5.99
C LYS A 84 -8.60 -7.87 5.91
N ILE A 85 -9.77 -7.48 5.43
CA ILE A 85 -10.26 -6.10 5.42
C ILE A 85 -11.61 -6.07 6.11
N SER A 86 -11.81 -5.10 7.00
CA SER A 86 -13.07 -4.86 7.69
C SER A 86 -13.37 -3.37 7.67
N VAL A 87 -14.60 -2.98 7.36
CA VAL A 87 -15.04 -1.58 7.37
C VAL A 87 -16.27 -1.47 8.26
N THR A 88 -16.25 -0.48 9.16
CA THR A 88 -17.41 -0.07 9.95
C THR A 88 -17.79 1.36 9.59
N ALA A 89 -18.81 1.92 10.24
CA ALA A 89 -19.21 3.31 10.02
C ALA A 89 -18.08 4.32 10.36
N SER A 90 -17.16 3.96 11.26
CA SER A 90 -16.13 4.88 11.78
C SER A 90 -14.70 4.37 11.67
N ARG A 91 -14.48 3.15 11.16
CA ARG A 91 -13.14 2.57 11.09
C ARG A 91 -12.93 1.65 9.89
N LEU A 92 -11.75 1.76 9.28
CA LEU A 92 -11.18 0.78 8.37
C LEU A 92 -10.12 -0.05 9.10
N ARG A 93 -10.22 -1.37 9.04
CA ARG A 93 -9.20 -2.30 9.54
C ARG A 93 -8.60 -3.12 8.40
N ILE A 94 -7.26 -3.13 8.31
CA ILE A 94 -6.50 -3.95 7.38
C ILE A 94 -5.52 -4.80 8.17
N SER A 95 -5.63 -6.13 8.06
CA SER A 95 -4.79 -7.07 8.79
C SER A 95 -4.02 -7.96 7.81
N GLY A 96 -2.80 -8.35 8.18
CA GLY A 96 -1.97 -9.19 7.32
C GLY A 96 -0.69 -9.70 7.96
N ASN A 97 0.11 -10.41 7.15
CA ASN A 97 1.40 -10.96 7.55
C ASN A 97 2.55 -10.19 6.88
N ARG A 98 3.58 -9.83 7.65
CA ARG A 98 4.76 -9.13 7.16
C ARG A 98 5.52 -9.97 6.14
N ILE A 99 6.17 -9.28 5.21
CA ILE A 99 7.07 -9.87 4.23
C ILE A 99 8.50 -9.50 4.60
N ILE A 100 9.35 -10.52 4.74
CA ILE A 100 10.76 -10.36 5.05
C ILE A 100 11.56 -10.48 3.75
N HIS A 101 12.39 -9.47 3.50
CA HIS A 101 13.35 -9.44 2.42
C HIS A 101 14.71 -9.91 2.94
N HIS A 102 15.29 -10.88 2.26
CA HIS A 102 16.64 -11.35 2.55
C HIS A 102 17.41 -11.52 1.25
N TYR A 103 18.72 -11.32 1.32
CA TYR A 103 19.58 -11.46 0.17
C TYR A 103 20.04 -12.91 0.02
N ASP A 104 19.74 -13.50 -1.14
CA ASP A 104 20.27 -14.82 -1.52
C ASP A 104 21.52 -14.64 -2.36
N ARG A 105 22.65 -15.06 -1.81
CA ARG A 105 23.96 -14.98 -2.45
C ARG A 105 24.09 -15.90 -3.67
N LYS A 106 23.44 -17.06 -3.68
CA LYS A 106 23.47 -17.99 -4.82
C LYS A 106 22.66 -17.44 -5.98
N ALA A 107 21.50 -16.85 -5.69
CA ALA A 107 20.66 -16.23 -6.70
C ALA A 107 21.13 -14.82 -7.09
N ASN A 108 22.03 -14.20 -6.30
CA ASN A 108 22.45 -12.81 -6.44
C ASN A 108 21.23 -11.87 -6.48
N ALA A 109 20.25 -12.12 -5.61
CA ALA A 109 18.94 -11.49 -5.67
C ALA A 109 18.36 -11.26 -4.27
N LEU A 110 17.49 -10.26 -4.17
CA LEU A 110 16.68 -10.04 -2.99
C LEU A 110 15.41 -10.90 -3.10
N ILE A 111 15.21 -11.78 -2.12
CA ILE A 111 14.06 -12.68 -2.05
C ILE A 111 13.09 -12.18 -0.99
N ALA A 112 11.82 -12.11 -1.35
CA ALA A 112 10.71 -11.80 -0.45
C ALA A 112 10.05 -13.10 0.03
N SER A 113 9.94 -13.26 1.34
CA SER A 113 9.26 -14.40 1.97
C SER A 113 8.20 -13.92 2.95
N PRO A 114 7.00 -14.52 2.97
CA PRO A 114 6.03 -14.26 4.03
C PRO A 114 6.58 -14.74 5.37
N SER A 115 6.23 -14.01 6.43
CA SER A 115 6.53 -14.36 7.82
C SER A 115 5.25 -14.64 8.60
N ASP A 116 5.39 -15.17 9.81
CA ASP A 116 4.32 -15.30 10.80
C ASP A 116 4.00 -13.98 11.51
N MET A 117 4.89 -12.97 11.44
CA MET A 117 4.69 -11.66 12.04
C MET A 117 3.44 -10.98 11.48
N THR A 118 2.50 -10.61 12.34
CA THR A 118 1.26 -9.95 11.94
C THR A 118 1.35 -8.44 12.06
N VAL A 119 0.52 -7.76 11.28
CA VAL A 119 0.25 -6.33 11.44
C VAL A 119 -1.24 -6.07 11.25
N ASP A 120 -1.77 -5.25 12.15
CA ASP A 120 -3.10 -4.69 12.13
C ASP A 120 -3.02 -3.18 11.96
N LEU A 121 -3.64 -2.67 10.91
CA LEU A 121 -3.85 -1.24 10.69
C LEU A 121 -5.30 -0.89 11.00
N ASP A 122 -5.50 0.05 11.92
CA ASP A 122 -6.77 0.70 12.19
C ASP A 122 -6.69 2.16 11.73
N VAL A 123 -7.60 2.57 10.84
CA VAL A 123 -7.71 3.95 10.35
C VAL A 123 -9.10 4.47 10.71
N ASP A 124 -9.17 5.53 11.49
CA ASP A 124 -10.42 6.21 11.78
C ASP A 124 -10.96 6.88 10.50
N ILE A 125 -12.27 6.78 10.25
CA ILE A 125 -12.93 7.35 9.06
C ILE A 125 -14.18 8.11 9.48
N LYS A 126 -14.50 9.20 8.78
CA LYS A 126 -15.76 9.95 8.97
C LYS A 126 -16.76 9.64 7.86
N LYS A 127 -16.26 9.45 6.64
CA LYS A 127 -17.03 9.05 5.46
C LYS A 127 -16.21 8.13 4.56
N ALA A 128 -16.90 7.36 3.74
CA ALA A 128 -16.29 6.44 2.78
C ALA A 128 -15.23 7.08 1.88
N ALA A 129 -15.48 8.32 1.43
CA ALA A 129 -14.56 9.06 0.57
C ALA A 129 -13.18 9.28 1.21
N ASP A 130 -13.11 9.35 2.54
CA ASP A 130 -11.85 9.58 3.27
C ASP A 130 -10.88 8.41 3.12
N ILE A 131 -11.40 7.18 2.90
CA ILE A 131 -10.57 6.00 2.68
C ILE A 131 -9.68 6.21 1.45
N SER A 132 -10.30 6.55 0.31
CA SER A 132 -9.57 6.74 -0.96
C SER A 132 -8.53 7.86 -0.90
N ALA A 133 -8.79 8.91 -0.10
CA ALA A 133 -7.88 10.04 0.08
C ALA A 133 -6.77 9.75 1.12
N GLY A 134 -7.04 8.89 2.10
CA GLY A 134 -6.14 8.60 3.22
C GLY A 134 -5.12 7.51 2.92
N LEU A 135 -5.51 6.44 2.22
CA LEU A 135 -4.64 5.30 1.93
C LEU A 135 -3.30 5.69 1.26
N PRO A 136 -3.25 6.63 0.28
CA PRO A 136 -1.99 7.05 -0.34
C PRO A 136 -1.00 7.73 0.61
N LYS A 137 -1.45 8.23 1.78
CA LYS A 137 -0.60 8.82 2.81
C LYS A 137 0.08 7.76 3.68
N ILE A 138 -0.56 6.61 3.86
CA ILE A 138 -0.08 5.50 4.67
C ILE A 138 0.79 4.56 3.83
N PHE A 139 0.32 4.27 2.62
CA PHE A 139 0.92 3.32 1.71
C PHE A 139 1.69 4.00 0.58
N ALA A 140 2.77 3.36 0.12
CA ALA A 140 3.42 3.73 -1.12
C ALA A 140 2.51 3.42 -2.32
N GLY A 141 2.67 4.20 -3.39
CA GLY A 141 1.98 3.99 -4.66
C GLY A 141 2.63 2.87 -5.49
N LYS A 142 2.46 2.97 -6.81
CA LYS A 142 2.98 1.98 -7.78
C LYS A 142 4.50 1.84 -7.73
N GLU A 143 5.20 2.87 -7.27
CA GLU A 143 6.64 2.88 -7.07
C GLU A 143 7.11 1.92 -5.96
N GLY A 144 6.20 1.51 -5.07
CA GLY A 144 6.48 0.55 -4.00
C GLY A 144 7.62 1.00 -3.09
N LEU A 145 8.61 0.13 -2.91
CA LEU A 145 9.73 0.35 -1.99
C LEU A 145 10.83 1.26 -2.54
N LEU A 146 10.92 1.42 -3.86
CA LEU A 146 12.07 2.06 -4.51
C LEU A 146 12.49 3.41 -3.93
N PRO A 147 11.57 4.37 -3.65
CA PRO A 147 11.98 5.69 -3.16
C PRO A 147 12.36 5.70 -1.67
N TYR A 148 12.14 4.60 -0.93
CA TYR A 148 12.34 4.55 0.52
C TYR A 148 13.54 3.69 0.94
N VAL A 149 14.15 2.96 0.01
CA VAL A 149 15.32 2.12 0.30
C VAL A 149 16.62 2.83 -0.09
N PRO A 150 17.75 2.48 0.55
CA PRO A 150 19.07 2.95 0.13
C PRO A 150 19.35 2.63 -1.35
N SER A 151 20.09 3.52 -2.03
CA SER A 151 20.39 3.42 -3.47
C SER A 151 20.97 2.06 -3.88
N TYR A 152 21.85 1.49 -3.07
CA TYR A 152 22.48 0.19 -3.34
C TYR A 152 21.50 -0.99 -3.39
N TRP A 153 20.30 -0.85 -2.79
CA TRP A 153 19.24 -1.86 -2.87
C TRP A 153 18.30 -1.66 -4.06
N GLN A 154 18.23 -0.46 -4.63
CA GLN A 154 17.25 -0.13 -5.67
C GLN A 154 17.38 -1.00 -6.92
N GLN A 155 18.61 -1.38 -7.30
CA GLN A 155 18.88 -2.30 -8.41
C GLN A 155 18.12 -3.64 -8.25
N TYR A 156 18.14 -4.23 -7.05
CA TYR A 156 17.56 -5.54 -6.78
C TYR A 156 16.03 -5.48 -6.76
N LEU A 157 15.45 -4.34 -6.42
CA LEU A 157 14.01 -4.10 -6.44
C LEU A 157 13.50 -3.69 -7.83
N SER A 158 14.33 -3.03 -8.64
CA SER A 158 13.97 -2.57 -9.98
C SER A 158 13.95 -3.68 -11.03
N GLY A 159 14.45 -4.88 -10.69
CA GLY A 159 14.60 -5.99 -11.62
C GLY A 159 15.69 -5.78 -12.68
N LYS A 160 16.43 -4.66 -12.63
CA LYS A 160 17.60 -4.42 -13.47
C LYS A 160 18.77 -5.27 -12.97
N LYS A 161 19.18 -6.26 -13.76
CA LYS A 161 20.38 -7.08 -13.52
C LYS A 161 21.63 -6.33 -13.97
N ASP A 162 21.89 -5.18 -13.35
CA ASP A 162 23.16 -4.49 -13.56
C ASP A 162 24.05 -4.69 -12.33
N GLU A 163 25.35 -4.75 -12.61
CA GLU A 163 26.44 -5.08 -11.69
C GLU A 163 26.35 -4.32 -10.36
N PRO A 164 26.71 -4.95 -9.23
CA PRO A 164 26.62 -4.32 -7.92
C PRO A 164 27.30 -2.94 -7.94
N PRO A 165 26.65 -1.87 -7.47
CA PRO A 165 27.29 -0.58 -7.35
C PRO A 165 28.49 -0.78 -6.44
N ALA A 166 29.64 -0.33 -6.93
CA ALA A 166 30.83 -0.27 -6.13
C ALA A 166 30.49 0.37 -4.77
N PRO A 167 31.00 -0.17 -3.65
CA PRO A 167 30.78 0.43 -2.35
C PRO A 167 31.16 1.91 -2.44
N ASP A 168 30.25 2.79 -2.03
CA ASP A 168 30.51 4.22 -1.96
C ASP A 168 31.74 4.42 -1.06
N PRO A 169 32.81 5.08 -1.53
CA PRO A 169 34.01 5.32 -0.72
C PRO A 169 33.71 6.13 0.56
N SER A 170 32.55 6.78 0.67
CA SER A 170 32.09 7.45 1.90
C SER A 170 31.53 6.49 2.98
N THR A 171 31.20 5.25 2.61
CA THR A 171 30.79 4.17 3.52
C THR A 171 31.90 3.15 3.70
N SER A 172 33.14 3.61 3.95
CA SER A 172 34.17 2.81 4.59
C SER A 172 33.80 2.53 6.06
N VAL A 173 32.67 1.86 6.28
CA VAL A 173 32.33 1.26 7.56
C VAL A 173 33.23 0.04 7.65
N LYS A 174 34.23 0.10 8.54
CA LYS A 174 34.98 -1.07 8.98
C LYS A 174 33.96 -2.17 9.29
N THR A 175 33.95 -3.22 8.48
CA THR A 175 33.06 -4.37 8.67
C THR A 175 33.40 -5.04 10.00
N VAL A 176 32.67 -4.71 11.07
CA VAL A 176 32.72 -5.47 12.32
C VAL A 176 31.85 -6.70 12.12
N ARG A 177 32.48 -7.84 11.82
CA ARG A 177 31.83 -9.15 11.86
C ARG A 177 31.48 -9.48 13.30
N VAL A 178 30.19 -9.52 13.62
CA VAL A 178 29.72 -10.04 14.92
C VAL A 178 29.27 -11.48 14.73
N GLY A 179 30.09 -12.42 15.23
CA GLY A 179 29.68 -13.78 15.57
C GLY A 179 30.03 -14.88 14.58
N GLY A 180 31.01 -15.71 14.96
CA GLY A 180 31.14 -17.09 14.47
C GLY A 180 32.52 -17.48 13.97
N ASN A 181 33.49 -17.58 14.90
CA ASN A 181 34.82 -18.19 14.75
C ASN A 181 35.68 -17.74 13.56
N LEU A 182 36.83 -17.13 13.88
CA LEU A 182 38.14 -17.60 13.43
C LEU A 182 39.23 -16.81 14.17
N MET A 183 40.17 -17.58 14.71
CA MET A 183 41.49 -17.19 15.19
C MET A 183 42.16 -16.09 14.37
N GLY A 184 42.99 -15.27 15.03
CA GLY A 184 44.17 -14.70 14.38
C GLY A 184 44.37 -13.19 14.50
N SER A 185 44.93 -12.78 15.63
CA SER A 185 46.03 -11.80 15.75
C SER A 185 45.87 -10.33 15.31
N LYS A 186 46.20 -9.46 16.28
CA LYS A 186 46.78 -8.11 16.18
C LYS A 186 45.91 -6.98 15.64
N ILE A 187 45.35 -6.20 16.57
CA ILE A 187 45.39 -4.74 16.46
C ILE A 187 45.93 -4.17 17.78
N ILE A 188 47.25 -3.94 17.80
CA ILE A 188 47.89 -2.92 18.63
C ILE A 188 48.40 -1.86 17.64
N LYS A 189 48.25 -0.59 18.03
CA LYS A 189 48.77 0.66 17.42
C LYS A 189 47.94 1.22 16.28
N GLN A 190 47.17 2.28 16.57
CA GLN A 190 47.57 3.66 16.28
C GLN A 190 46.42 4.61 16.69
N VAL A 191 46.58 5.29 17.82
CA VAL A 191 46.11 6.66 18.00
C VAL A 191 47.36 7.40 18.46
N ILE A 192 47.80 8.34 17.64
CA ILE A 192 48.63 9.47 18.08
C ILE A 192 47.68 10.39 18.85
#